data_AF-A0A9Q3CM71-F1
#
_entry.id   AF-A0A9Q3CM71-F1
#
_cell.length_a   1.000
_cell.length_b   1.000
_cell.length_c   1.000
_cell.angle_alpha   90.00
_cell.angle_beta   90.00
_cell.angle_gamma   90.00
#
_symmetry.space_group_name_H-M   'P 1'
#
loop_
_entity.id
_entity.type
_entity.pdbx_description
1 polymer ?
#
loop_
_entity_poly.entity_id
_entity_poly.type
_entity_poly.pdbx_seq_one_letter_code
_entity_poly.pdbx_strand_id
1 'polypeptide(L)'
;MKEPDYFDGSQADKLKRFVQSSQLIFQYDPANFFSDRKKVLYRTYFLTGRSGKWIEPDLSNIPNEDPSYLPSNWQLFEIQLVTLFADPNEVKKSEKELDNLRMKEIGHVSLYITYFRSLISRIGDWGEKA
;
A
#
# COMPACT_ATOMS: atom_id res chain seq x y z
N MET A 1 17.06 -11.74 1.57
CA MET A 1 15.94 -10.81 1.34
C MET A 1 14.85 -11.19 2.34
N LYS A 2 14.32 -10.24 3.12
CA LYS A 2 13.17 -10.55 4.00
C LYS A 2 11.97 -10.83 3.08
N GLU A 3 11.22 -11.88 3.37
CA GLU A 3 9.99 -12.16 2.63
C GLU A 3 9.03 -10.96 2.74
N PRO A 4 8.36 -10.57 1.65
CA PRO A 4 7.34 -9.53 1.69
C PRO A 4 6.25 -9.86 2.70
N ASP A 5 5.74 -8.83 3.36
CA ASP A 5 4.58 -8.99 4.25
C ASP A 5 3.34 -9.35 3.41
N TYR A 6 2.61 -10.38 3.86
CA TYR A 6 1.32 -10.74 3.30
C TYR A 6 0.28 -9.65 3.57
N PHE A 7 -0.62 -9.45 2.62
CA PHE A 7 -1.76 -8.54 2.78
C PHE A 7 -3.06 -9.31 2.68
N ASP A 8 -3.88 -9.24 3.71
CA ASP A 8 -5.14 -10.00 3.83
C ASP A 8 -6.40 -9.17 3.49
N GLY A 9 -6.23 -7.87 3.21
CA GLY A 9 -7.33 -6.94 2.97
C GLY A 9 -8.09 -6.48 4.22
N SER A 10 -7.56 -6.70 5.44
CA SER A 10 -8.26 -6.38 6.70
C SER A 10 -7.97 -4.99 7.26
N GLN A 11 -6.75 -4.46 7.07
CA GLN A 11 -6.31 -3.21 7.67
C GLN A 11 -5.64 -2.29 6.63
N ALA A 12 -6.13 -1.05 6.51
CA ALA A 12 -5.64 -0.08 5.54
C ALA A 12 -4.18 0.34 5.78
N ASP A 13 -3.70 0.36 7.03
CA ASP A 13 -2.31 0.67 7.35
C ASP A 13 -1.34 -0.41 6.82
N LYS A 14 -1.78 -1.67 6.80
CA LYS A 14 -1.04 -2.78 6.19
C LYS A 14 -0.98 -2.66 4.67
N LEU A 15 -2.01 -2.08 4.03
CA LEU A 15 -1.99 -1.81 2.58
C LEU A 15 -0.84 -0.86 2.22
N LYS A 16 -0.68 0.24 2.97
CA LYS A 16 0.41 1.20 2.73
C LYS A 16 1.78 0.53 2.83
N ARG A 17 2.00 -0.31 3.84
CA ARG A 17 3.25 -1.08 3.99
C ARG A 17 3.46 -2.09 2.85
N PHE A 18 2.38 -2.75 2.43
CA PHE A 18 2.41 -3.67 1.30
C PHE A 18 2.87 -2.95 0.02
N VAL A 19 2.27 -1.81 -0.32
CA VAL A 19 2.65 -1.03 -1.51
C VAL A 19 4.09 -0.53 -1.42
N GLN A 20 4.48 0.08 -0.30
CA GLN A 20 5.84 0.61 -0.10
C GLN A 20 6.91 -0.48 -0.18
N SER A 21 6.67 -1.64 0.45
CA SER A 21 7.59 -2.78 0.36
C SER A 21 7.71 -3.31 -1.07
N SER A 22 6.63 -3.28 -1.86
CA SER A 22 6.64 -3.66 -3.27
C SER A 22 7.61 -2.79 -4.06
N GLN A 23 7.47 -1.47 -3.94
CA GLN A 23 8.32 -0.50 -4.63
C GLN A 23 9.80 -0.67 -4.27
N LEU A 24 10.11 -0.88 -2.99
CA LEU A 24 11.49 -1.13 -2.54
C LEU A 24 12.08 -2.39 -3.17
N ILE A 25 11.32 -3.49 -3.21
CA ILE A 25 11.78 -4.76 -3.80
C ILE A 25 12.03 -4.61 -5.29
N PHE A 26 11.12 -3.93 -6.01
CA PHE A 26 11.27 -3.73 -7.45
C PHE A 26 12.47 -2.86 -7.80
N GLN A 27 12.78 -1.87 -6.96
CA GLN A 27 13.96 -1.02 -7.12
C GLN A 27 15.25 -1.73 -6.71
N TYR A 28 15.19 -2.64 -5.74
CA TYR A 28 16.34 -3.43 -5.32
C TYR A 28 16.78 -4.43 -6.39
N ASP A 29 15.83 -5.02 -7.11
CA ASP A 29 16.09 -6.02 -8.14
C ASP A 29 15.39 -5.69 -9.48
N PRO A 30 15.80 -4.61 -10.15
CA PRO A 30 15.17 -4.18 -11.40
C PRO A 30 15.35 -5.20 -12.53
N ALA A 31 16.38 -6.05 -12.45
CA ALA A 31 16.66 -7.09 -13.44
C ALA A 31 15.65 -8.24 -13.37
N ASN A 32 15.13 -8.60 -12.19
CA ASN A 32 14.04 -9.57 -12.08
C ASN A 32 12.66 -8.93 -12.23
N PHE A 33 12.51 -7.65 -11.86
CA PHE A 33 11.25 -6.91 -11.92
C PHE A 33 11.17 -5.91 -13.09
N PHE A 34 11.76 -6.24 -14.23
CA PHE A 34 11.81 -5.36 -15.41
C PHE A 34 10.45 -5.12 -16.07
N SER A 35 9.47 -6.01 -15.86
CA SER A 35 8.13 -5.87 -16.43
C SER A 35 7.07 -5.73 -15.35
N ASP A 36 6.07 -4.90 -15.60
CA ASP A 36 4.96 -4.70 -14.67
C ASP A 36 4.17 -5.98 -14.45
N ARG A 37 4.07 -6.85 -15.46
CA ARG A 37 3.47 -8.19 -15.30
C ARG A 37 4.18 -9.00 -14.21
N LYS A 38 5.52 -9.01 -14.18
CA LYS A 38 6.26 -9.72 -13.13
C LYS A 38 6.04 -9.11 -11.75
N LYS A 39 5.97 -7.77 -11.67
CA LYS A 39 5.66 -7.04 -10.43
C LYS A 39 4.28 -7.43 -9.89
N VAL A 40 3.26 -7.39 -10.75
CA VAL A 40 1.88 -7.73 -10.40
C VAL A 40 1.80 -9.19 -9.97
N LEU A 41 2.29 -10.14 -10.78
CA LEU A 41 2.27 -11.57 -10.43
C LEU A 41 2.97 -11.86 -9.10
N TYR A 42 4.15 -11.28 -8.90
CA TYR A 42 4.90 -11.46 -7.66
C TYR A 42 4.12 -10.97 -6.45
N ARG A 43 3.47 -9.79 -6.53
CA ARG A 43 2.71 -9.26 -5.39
C ARG A 43 1.37 -9.93 -5.19
N THR A 44 0.73 -10.38 -6.26
CA THR A 44 -0.50 -11.18 -6.16
C THR A 44 -0.30 -12.43 -5.32
N TYR A 45 0.87 -13.07 -5.39
CA TYR A 45 1.20 -14.22 -4.53
C TYR A 45 1.14 -13.91 -3.02
N PHE A 46 1.37 -12.66 -2.62
CA PHE A 46 1.32 -12.23 -1.23
C PHE A 46 -0.06 -11.71 -0.80
N LEU A 47 -1.07 -11.78 -1.68
CA LEU A 47 -2.46 -11.50 -1.32
C LEU A 47 -3.09 -12.73 -0.66
N THR A 48 -3.77 -12.51 0.45
CA THR A 48 -4.40 -13.56 1.27
C THR A 48 -5.78 -13.11 1.73
N GLY A 49 -6.54 -13.95 2.43
CA GLY A 49 -7.80 -13.52 3.05
C GLY A 49 -8.78 -12.88 2.06
N ARG A 50 -9.19 -11.63 2.33
CA ARG A 50 -10.14 -10.89 1.50
C ARG A 50 -9.53 -10.39 0.19
N SER A 51 -8.28 -9.93 0.22
CA SER A 51 -7.58 -9.48 -0.99
C SER A 51 -7.26 -10.65 -1.93
N GLY A 52 -6.94 -11.83 -1.38
CA GLY A 52 -6.81 -13.06 -2.15
C GLY A 52 -8.12 -13.48 -2.83
N LYS A 53 -9.24 -13.46 -2.10
CA LYS A 53 -10.56 -13.74 -2.68
C LYS A 53 -10.96 -12.76 -3.78
N TRP A 54 -10.51 -11.50 -3.70
CA TRP A 54 -10.79 -10.51 -4.73
C TRP A 54 -10.08 -10.85 -6.05
N ILE A 55 -8.84 -11.32 -6.01
CA ILE A 55 -8.05 -11.61 -7.21
C ILE A 55 -8.22 -13.05 -7.73
N GLU A 56 -8.80 -13.94 -6.94
CA GLU A 56 -9.03 -15.36 -7.26
C GLU A 56 -9.76 -15.60 -8.60
N PRO A 57 -10.79 -14.81 -9.00
CA PRO A 57 -11.41 -14.95 -10.31
C PRO A 57 -10.44 -14.71 -11.46
N ASP A 58 -9.53 -13.75 -11.31
CA ASP A 58 -8.54 -13.40 -12.32
C ASP A 58 -7.41 -14.44 -12.38
N LEU A 59 -7.05 -15.02 -11.23
CA LEU A 59 -6.06 -16.11 -11.13
C LEU A 59 -6.52 -17.39 -11.82
N SER A 60 -7.82 -17.68 -11.78
CA SER A 60 -8.39 -18.90 -12.37
C SER A 60 -8.24 -18.94 -13.90
N ASN A 61 -7.98 -17.80 -14.54
CA ASN A 61 -7.84 -17.65 -15.98
C ASN A 61 -6.38 -17.63 -16.47
N ILE A 62 -5.39 -17.70 -15.56
CA ILE A 62 -3.95 -17.65 -15.89
C ILE A 62 -3.48 -18.70 -16.93
N PRO A 63 -4.04 -19.93 -17.02
CA PRO A 63 -3.57 -20.90 -18.02
C PRO A 63 -3.96 -20.56 -19.47
N ASN A 64 -4.97 -19.70 -19.67
CA ASN A 64 -5.42 -19.31 -21.00
C ASN A 64 -4.70 -18.03 -21.41
N GLU A 65 -4.04 -18.06 -22.56
CA GLU A 65 -3.02 -17.11 -23.05
C GLU A 65 -3.50 -15.65 -23.28
N ASP A 66 -4.65 -15.23 -22.73
CA ASP A 66 -5.14 -13.86 -22.85
C ASP A 66 -4.67 -12.98 -21.66
N PRO A 67 -3.79 -11.98 -21.89
CA PRO A 67 -3.18 -11.16 -20.83
C PRO A 67 -4.10 -10.11 -20.21
N SER A 68 -5.39 -10.08 -20.56
CA SER A 68 -6.31 -8.97 -20.25
C SER A 68 -6.91 -8.97 -18.85
N TYR A 69 -6.82 -10.07 -18.09
CA TYR A 69 -7.54 -10.25 -16.82
C TYR A 69 -6.77 -9.75 -15.59
N LEU A 70 -5.45 -9.87 -15.57
CA LEU A 70 -4.63 -9.23 -14.54
C LEU A 70 -4.26 -7.82 -15.00
N PRO A 71 -4.19 -6.81 -14.10
CA PRO A 71 -3.71 -5.50 -14.48
C PRO A 71 -2.32 -5.64 -15.12
N SER A 72 -2.20 -5.26 -16.39
CA SER A 72 -0.94 -5.34 -17.13
C SER A 72 0.10 -4.34 -16.61
N ASN A 73 -0.35 -3.38 -15.80
CA ASN A 73 0.42 -2.30 -15.21
C ASN A 73 0.34 -2.36 -13.67
N TRP A 74 1.51 -2.26 -13.02
CA TRP A 74 1.62 -2.15 -11.57
C TRP A 74 0.79 -0.99 -11.00
N GLN A 75 0.79 0.15 -11.68
CA GLN A 75 0.05 1.34 -11.23
C GLN A 75 -1.47 1.10 -11.19
N LEU A 76 -2.02 0.38 -12.17
CA LEU A 76 -3.44 0.03 -12.18
C LEU A 76 -3.78 -0.94 -11.05
N PHE A 77 -2.91 -1.92 -10.79
CA PHE A 77 -3.06 -2.84 -9.67
C PHE A 77 -3.04 -2.09 -8.32
N GLU A 78 -2.12 -1.14 -8.15
CA GLU A 78 -2.04 -0.30 -6.96
C GLU A 78 -3.32 0.53 -6.76
N ILE A 79 -3.83 1.17 -7.82
CA ILE A 79 -5.08 1.93 -7.78
C ILE A 79 -6.26 1.05 -7.35
N GLN A 80 -6.36 -0.17 -7.89
CA GLN A 80 -7.43 -1.10 -7.51
C GLN A 80 -7.34 -1.51 -6.04
N LEU A 81 -6.14 -1.85 -5.55
CA LEU A 81 -5.95 -2.18 -4.14
C LEU A 81 -6.31 -1.01 -3.21
N VAL A 82 -5.90 0.21 -3.56
CA VAL A 82 -6.25 1.43 -2.80
C VAL A 82 -7.76 1.67 -2.83
N THR A 83 -8.38 1.57 -4.01
CA THR A 83 -9.84 1.77 -4.16
C THR A 83 -10.65 0.79 -3.32
N LEU A 84 -10.20 -0.47 -3.22
CA LEU A 84 -10.94 -1.54 -2.55
C LEU A 84 -10.65 -1.66 -1.05
N PHE A 85 -9.43 -1.36 -0.62
CA PHE A 85 -8.97 -1.67 0.74
C PHE A 85 -8.42 -0.49 1.53
N ALA A 86 -8.33 0.72 0.96
CA ALA A 86 -7.98 1.91 1.73
C ALA A 86 -9.15 2.34 2.64
N ASP A 87 -8.82 3.09 3.69
CA ASP A 87 -9.84 3.71 4.54
C ASP A 87 -10.32 5.01 3.88
N PRO A 88 -11.61 5.13 3.48
CA PRO A 88 -12.13 6.32 2.83
C PRO A 88 -12.07 7.57 3.71
N ASN A 89 -11.92 7.41 5.03
CA ASN A 89 -11.80 8.51 5.98
C ASN A 89 -10.36 8.73 6.46
N GLU A 90 -9.35 8.09 5.85
CA GLU A 90 -7.95 8.16 6.30
C GLU A 90 -7.45 9.60 6.41
N VAL A 91 -7.75 10.44 5.42
CA VAL A 91 -7.35 11.86 5.40
C VAL A 91 -7.99 12.61 6.57
N LYS A 92 -9.32 12.59 6.69
CA LYS A 92 -10.05 13.28 7.77
C LYS A 92 -9.63 12.81 9.16
N LYS A 93 -9.39 11.50 9.32
CA LYS A 93 -8.91 10.93 10.58
C LYS A 93 -7.50 11.42 10.89
N SER A 94 -6.62 11.46 9.90
CA SER A 94 -5.24 11.93 10.05
C SER A 94 -5.18 13.43 10.34
N GLU A 95 -6.03 14.25 9.71
CA GLU A 95 -6.17 15.68 10.02
C GLU A 95 -6.60 15.88 11.47
N LYS A 96 -7.64 15.16 11.92
CA LYS A 96 -8.09 15.22 13.31
C LYS A 96 -7.02 14.75 14.30
N GLU A 97 -6.28 13.69 13.98
CA GLU A 97 -5.17 13.22 14.81
C GLU A 97 -4.03 14.26 14.86
N LEU A 98 -3.78 14.96 13.76
CA LEU A 98 -2.78 16.01 13.67
C LEU A 98 -3.15 17.26 14.49
N ASP A 99 -4.41 17.70 14.44
CA ASP A 99 -4.90 18.83 15.25
C ASP A 99 -4.71 18.58 16.75
N ASN A 100 -4.91 17.33 17.16
CA ASN A 100 -4.75 16.89 18.54
C ASN A 100 -3.31 16.46 18.90
N LEU A 101 -2.39 16.47 17.93
CA LEU A 101 -1.01 16.04 18.18
C LEU A 101 -0.29 17.08 19.06
N ARG A 102 0.11 16.66 20.25
CA ARG A 102 0.91 17.46 21.19
C ARG A 102 2.08 16.62 21.70
N MET A 103 3.24 17.27 21.84
CA MET A 103 4.35 16.66 22.55
C MET A 103 4.00 16.63 24.04
N LYS A 104 4.05 15.44 24.65
CA LYS A 104 3.83 15.29 26.10
C LYS A 104 5.01 15.89 26.86
N GLU A 105 4.79 16.37 28.08
CA GLU A 105 5.83 17.00 28.92
C GLU A 105 7.08 16.13 29.15
N ILE A 106 6.90 14.80 29.20
CA ILE A 106 7.97 13.81 29.38
C ILE A 106 8.19 13.00 28.07
N GLY A 107 7.65 13.49 26.95
CA GLY A 107 7.76 12.82 25.66
C GLY A 107 9.11 13.06 25.00
N HIS A 108 9.62 12.06 24.27
CA HIS A 108 10.77 12.26 23.40
C HIS A 108 10.36 13.02 22.12
N VAL A 109 11.15 14.02 21.73
CA VAL A 109 10.97 14.79 20.48
C VAL A 109 10.91 13.87 19.26
N SER A 110 11.72 12.79 19.26
CA SER A 110 11.73 11.80 18.18
C SER A 110 10.36 11.16 17.96
N LEU A 111 9.63 10.81 19.03
CA LEU A 111 8.29 10.25 18.92
C LEU A 111 7.32 11.25 18.28
N TYR A 112 7.33 12.50 18.75
CA TYR A 112 6.50 13.55 18.17
C TYR A 112 6.77 13.73 16.67
N ILE A 113 8.05 13.85 16.29
CA ILE A 113 8.44 14.00 14.88
C ILE A 113 8.02 12.79 14.05
N THR A 114 8.18 11.57 14.56
CA THR A 114 7.75 10.35 13.84
C THR A 114 6.25 10.34 13.61
N TYR A 115 5.45 10.64 14.65
CA TYR A 115 3.99 10.70 14.50
C TYR A 115 3.56 11.82 13.55
N PHE A 116 4.15 13.01 13.69
CA PHE A 116 3.90 14.14 12.80
C PHE A 116 4.16 13.77 11.34
N ARG A 117 5.36 13.22 11.04
CA ARG A 117 5.74 12.79 9.68
C ARG A 117 4.81 11.71 9.13
N SER A 118 4.39 10.77 9.96
CA SER A 118 3.43 9.75 9.58
C SER A 118 2.09 10.37 9.18
N LEU A 119 1.57 11.33 9.95
CA LEU A 119 0.27 11.97 9.70
C LEU A 119 0.28 12.82 8.43
N ILE A 120 1.29 13.69 8.25
CA ILE A 120 1.38 14.50 7.02
C ILE A 120 1.51 13.63 5.77
N SER A 121 2.20 12.47 5.86
CA SER A 121 2.31 11.53 4.74
C SER A 121 0.99 10.83 4.36
N ARG A 122 -0.03 10.89 5.22
CA ARG A 122 -1.37 10.37 4.94
C ARG A 122 -2.30 11.46 4.40
N ILE A 123 -2.04 12.72 4.77
CA ILE A 123 -2.81 13.87 4.33
C ILE A 123 -2.39 14.29 2.90
N GLY A 124 -1.12 14.10 2.54
CA GLY A 124 -0.60 14.48 1.22
C GLY A 124 -0.33 15.98 1.13
N ASP A 125 -1.38 16.77 0.95
CA ASP A 125 -1.33 18.21 0.63
C ASP A 125 -1.35 19.10 1.89
N TRP A 126 -0.63 18.69 2.94
CA TRP A 126 -0.57 19.44 4.18
C TRP A 126 0.29 20.70 4.00
N GLY A 127 -0.36 21.87 3.91
CA GLY A 127 0.29 23.18 3.76
C GLY A 127 -0.18 24.01 2.56
N GLU A 128 -0.87 23.43 1.57
CA GLU A 128 -1.44 24.20 0.44
C GLU A 128 -2.80 24.85 0.75
N LYS A 129 -3.42 24.45 1.87
CA LYS A 129 -4.71 24.97 2.35
C LYS A 129 -4.58 26.06 3.42
N ALA A 130 -3.37 26.57 3.68
CA ALA A 130 -3.07 27.56 4.71
C ALA A 130 -2.98 28.98 4.14
#